data_AF-A0A9P3KB14-F1
#
_entry.id   AF-A0A9P3KB14-F1
#
_cell.length_a   1.000
_cell.length_b   1.000
_cell.length_c   1.000
_cell.angle_alpha   90.00
_cell.angle_beta   90.00
_cell.angle_gamma   90.00
#
_symmetry.space_group_name_H-M   'P 1'
#
loop_
_entity.id
_entity.type
_entity.pdbx_description
1 polymer ?
#
loop_
_entity_poly.entity_id
_entity_poly.type
_entity_poly.pdbx_seq_one_letter_code
_entity_poly.pdbx_strand_id
1 'polypeptide(L)'
;LTGKVAIVTGGSSGIGTETARVLALRGASVVLAVRNTEAGEAAKAAIIKDIEGRLTAAGAGAGAGIPPAVRERVSVMALDLGSLKSVRTFAADYLRLNRPCTNNAGVMMCPFMLTADGYENQVGTNHVGHFLLTNLLLPKLKETAKKDNTEARIVIVSSAAHQFPYRVASAWTPSTPAPGTTPSRRTGSPSSPMCSTPGSWRDDSRRRGQR
;
A
#
# COMPACT_ATOMS: atom_id res chain seq x y z
N LEU A 1 -16.67 -12.82 11.16
CA LEU A 1 -16.61 -12.27 9.78
C LEU A 1 -16.83 -13.36 8.73
N THR A 2 -17.43 -14.50 9.09
CA THR A 2 -17.75 -15.60 8.16
C THR A 2 -18.60 -15.11 7.00
N GLY A 3 -18.27 -15.56 5.78
CA GLY A 3 -18.96 -15.15 4.56
C GLY A 3 -18.61 -13.74 4.06
N LYS A 4 -17.79 -12.98 4.80
CA LYS A 4 -17.26 -11.69 4.35
C LYS A 4 -15.93 -11.89 3.64
N VAL A 5 -15.64 -10.97 2.74
CA VAL A 5 -14.42 -10.98 1.94
C VAL A 5 -13.75 -9.61 2.07
N ALA A 6 -12.44 -9.64 2.27
CA ALA A 6 -11.61 -8.47 2.46
C ALA A 6 -10.44 -8.44 1.48
N ILE A 7 -10.16 -7.28 0.92
CA ILE A 7 -8.94 -6.99 0.17
C ILE A 7 -8.01 -6.23 1.12
N VAL A 8 -6.79 -6.71 1.26
CA VAL A 8 -5.74 -6.06 2.04
C VAL A 8 -4.60 -5.71 1.10
N THR A 9 -4.44 -4.42 0.79
CA THR A 9 -3.28 -3.96 0.02
C THR A 9 -2.04 -3.95 0.90
N GLY A 10 -0.87 -4.26 0.33
CA GLY A 10 0.37 -4.37 1.11
C GLY A 10 0.35 -5.53 2.11
N GLY A 11 -0.48 -6.55 1.89
CA GLY A 11 -0.68 -7.68 2.82
C GLY A 11 0.52 -8.61 3.02
N SER A 12 1.64 -8.40 2.31
CA SER A 12 2.86 -9.21 2.43
C SER A 12 3.78 -8.82 3.59
N SER A 13 3.58 -7.66 4.23
CA SER A 13 4.39 -7.28 5.40
C SER A 13 3.66 -6.40 6.43
N GLY A 14 4.26 -6.26 7.61
CA GLY A 14 3.88 -5.30 8.65
C GLY A 14 2.42 -5.40 9.09
N ILE A 15 1.78 -4.23 9.22
CA ILE A 15 0.38 -4.10 9.64
C ILE A 15 -0.57 -4.82 8.66
N GLY A 16 -0.24 -4.83 7.36
CA GLY A 16 -1.04 -5.50 6.34
C GLY A 16 -1.14 -7.01 6.59
N THR A 17 -0.01 -7.67 6.85
CA THR A 17 0.03 -9.11 7.16
C THR A 17 -0.76 -9.44 8.43
N GLU A 18 -0.60 -8.66 9.49
CA GLU A 18 -1.32 -8.89 10.74
C GLU A 18 -2.82 -8.65 10.60
N THR A 19 -3.21 -7.62 9.84
CA THR A 19 -4.62 -7.36 9.50
C THR A 19 -5.22 -8.54 8.76
N ALA A 20 -4.52 -9.05 7.74
CA ALA A 20 -4.97 -10.21 6.99
C ALA A 20 -5.10 -11.46 7.87
N ARG A 21 -4.13 -11.70 8.77
CA ARG A 21 -4.13 -12.81 9.72
C ARG A 21 -5.37 -12.79 10.61
N VAL A 22 -5.66 -11.65 11.24
CA VAL A 22 -6.80 -11.50 12.15
C VAL A 22 -8.13 -11.62 11.39
N LEU A 23 -8.25 -11.03 10.20
CA LEU A 23 -9.44 -11.16 9.36
C LEU A 23 -9.72 -12.63 8.99
N ALA A 24 -8.69 -13.35 8.56
CA ALA A 24 -8.78 -14.77 8.21
C ALA A 24 -9.14 -15.64 9.44
N LEU A 25 -8.51 -15.38 10.59
CA LEU A 25 -8.80 -16.04 11.86
C LEU A 25 -10.26 -15.85 12.29
N ARG A 26 -10.85 -14.68 12.01
CA ARG A 26 -12.26 -14.35 12.29
C ARG A 26 -13.23 -14.84 11.20
N GLY A 27 -12.75 -15.63 10.25
CA GLY A 27 -13.56 -16.32 9.23
C GLY A 27 -13.78 -15.55 7.93
N ALA A 28 -13.15 -14.38 7.74
CA ALA A 28 -13.21 -13.69 6.45
C ALA A 28 -12.37 -14.43 5.39
N SER A 29 -12.75 -14.31 4.12
CA SER A 29 -11.83 -14.60 3.02
C SER A 29 -11.00 -13.36 2.72
N VAL A 30 -9.70 -13.49 2.62
CA VAL A 30 -8.75 -12.39 2.47
C VAL A 30 -8.01 -12.53 1.14
N VAL A 31 -7.98 -11.44 0.39
CA VAL A 31 -7.12 -11.26 -0.79
C VAL A 31 -5.95 -10.39 -0.36
N LEU A 32 -4.75 -10.97 -0.32
CA LEU A 32 -3.49 -10.25 -0.18
C LEU A 32 -3.17 -9.61 -1.54
N ALA A 33 -3.43 -8.32 -1.66
CA ALA A 33 -3.12 -7.55 -2.86
C ALA A 33 -1.71 -6.96 -2.72
N VAL A 34 -0.75 -7.52 -3.44
CA VAL A 34 0.68 -7.27 -3.24
C VAL A 34 1.41 -7.08 -4.56
N ARG A 35 2.48 -6.27 -4.54
CA ARG A 35 3.30 -6.06 -5.74
C ARG A 35 4.17 -7.27 -6.08
N ASN A 36 4.75 -7.91 -5.07
CA ASN A 36 5.56 -9.12 -5.20
C ASN A 36 4.74 -10.31 -4.72
N THR A 37 4.34 -11.18 -5.65
CA THR A 37 3.48 -12.33 -5.37
C THR A 37 4.19 -13.44 -4.60
N GLU A 38 5.50 -13.61 -4.78
CA GLU A 38 6.30 -14.59 -4.03
C GLU A 38 6.30 -14.25 -2.53
N ALA A 39 6.52 -12.98 -2.18
CA ALA A 39 6.42 -12.47 -0.82
C ALA A 39 4.98 -12.58 -0.29
N GLY A 40 3.98 -12.38 -1.14
CA GLY A 40 2.57 -12.61 -0.82
C GLY A 40 2.27 -14.07 -0.44
N GLU A 41 2.76 -15.03 -1.22
CA GLU A 41 2.57 -16.46 -0.95
C GLU A 41 3.34 -16.90 0.30
N ALA A 42 4.53 -16.37 0.54
CA ALA A 42 5.26 -16.58 1.79
C ALA A 42 4.46 -16.05 3.00
N ALA A 43 3.91 -14.84 2.91
CA ALA A 43 3.08 -14.26 3.96
C ALA A 43 1.80 -15.07 4.19
N LYS A 44 1.13 -15.52 3.12
CA LYS A 44 -0.03 -16.41 3.20
C LYS A 44 0.31 -17.72 3.92
N ALA A 45 1.41 -18.37 3.57
CA ALA A 45 1.85 -19.60 4.23
C ALA A 45 2.10 -19.38 5.74
N ALA A 46 2.74 -18.27 6.11
CA ALA A 46 2.96 -17.90 7.51
C ALA A 46 1.65 -17.62 8.27
N ILE A 47 0.71 -16.90 7.65
CA ILE A 47 -0.63 -16.63 8.22
C ILE A 47 -1.37 -17.94 8.47
N ILE A 48 -1.41 -18.84 7.49
CA ILE A 48 -2.08 -20.13 7.61
C ILE A 48 -1.47 -20.93 8.77
N LYS A 49 -0.14 -21.02 8.83
CA LYS A 49 0.58 -21.75 9.89
C LYS A 49 0.30 -21.18 11.29
N ASP A 50 0.26 -19.86 11.46
CA ASP A 50 -0.08 -19.24 12.75
C ASP A 50 -1.52 -19.52 13.16
N ILE A 51 -2.47 -19.40 12.23
CA ILE A 51 -3.89 -19.71 12.50
C ILE A 51 -4.05 -21.18 12.91
N GLU A 52 -3.39 -22.09 12.18
CA GLU A 52 -3.37 -23.53 12.51
C GLU A 52 -2.82 -23.76 13.93
N GLY A 53 -1.68 -23.16 14.28
CA GLY A 53 -1.10 -23.27 15.62
C GLY A 53 -2.03 -22.78 16.73
N ARG A 54 -2.73 -21.66 16.51
CA ARG A 54 -3.67 -21.09 17.49
C ARG A 54 -4.94 -21.92 17.66
N LEU A 55 -5.49 -22.46 16.57
CA LEU A 55 -6.66 -23.32 16.62
C LEU A 55 -6.33 -24.64 17.36
N THR A 56 -5.14 -25.18 17.12
CA THR A 56 -4.66 -26.40 17.80
C THR A 56 -4.46 -26.16 19.30
N ALA A 57 -3.89 -25.01 19.69
CA ALA A 57 -3.68 -24.65 21.09
C ALA A 57 -4.98 -24.32 21.87
N ALA A 58 -6.02 -23.85 21.19
CA ALA A 58 -7.29 -23.45 21.81
C ALA A 58 -8.22 -24.63 22.17
N GLY A 59 -7.75 -25.88 22.08
CA GLY A 59 -8.54 -27.06 22.45
C GLY A 59 -9.70 -27.36 21.50
N ALA A 60 -9.70 -26.78 20.29
CA ALA A 60 -10.61 -27.14 19.22
C ALA A 60 -10.26 -28.55 18.71
N GLY A 61 -10.72 -29.57 19.46
CA GLY A 61 -10.69 -31.01 19.21
C GLY A 61 -9.66 -31.56 18.21
N ALA A 62 -8.78 -32.44 18.70
CA ALA A 62 -7.80 -33.25 17.95
C ALA A 62 -8.37 -34.18 16.84
N GLY A 63 -9.64 -34.02 16.46
CA GLY A 63 -10.30 -34.70 15.33
C GLY A 63 -10.90 -33.75 14.29
N ALA A 64 -10.97 -32.43 14.54
CA ALA A 64 -11.29 -31.44 13.53
C ALA A 64 -9.98 -30.99 12.88
N GLY A 65 -9.43 -31.85 12.02
CA GLY A 65 -8.34 -31.47 11.13
C GLY A 65 -8.63 -30.12 10.47
N ILE A 66 -7.56 -29.41 10.14
CA ILE A 66 -7.54 -28.09 9.48
C ILE A 66 -8.80 -27.92 8.63
N PRO A 67 -9.74 -27.02 8.97
CA PRO A 67 -10.89 -26.81 8.12
C PRO A 67 -10.33 -26.42 6.74
N PRO A 68 -10.61 -27.17 5.65
CA PRO A 68 -10.14 -26.83 4.31
C PRO A 68 -10.45 -25.36 3.97
N ALA A 69 -11.56 -24.88 4.54
CA ALA A 69 -12.00 -23.50 4.52
C ALA A 69 -10.95 -22.46 4.97
N VAL A 70 -9.99 -22.74 5.87
CA VAL A 70 -8.98 -21.73 6.27
C VAL A 70 -7.95 -21.52 5.16
N ARG A 71 -7.51 -22.58 4.49
CA ARG A 71 -6.54 -22.50 3.38
C ARG A 71 -7.14 -21.80 2.17
N GLU A 72 -8.42 -22.07 1.89
CA GLU A 72 -9.18 -21.46 0.80
C GLU A 72 -9.59 -20.01 1.09
N ARG A 73 -9.48 -19.56 2.34
CA ARG A 73 -9.81 -18.18 2.72
C ARG A 73 -8.73 -17.19 2.32
N VAL A 74 -7.45 -17.54 2.30
CA VAL A 74 -6.37 -16.59 1.99
C VAL A 74 -5.87 -16.81 0.55
N SER A 75 -5.96 -15.77 -0.27
CA SER A 75 -5.52 -15.78 -1.66
C SER A 75 -4.57 -14.60 -1.92
N VAL A 76 -3.69 -14.73 -2.89
CA VAL A 76 -2.75 -13.68 -3.30
C VAL A 76 -3.13 -13.22 -4.68
N MET A 77 -3.14 -11.91 -4.88
CA MET A 77 -3.37 -11.30 -6.19
C MET A 77 -2.36 -10.16 -6.40
N ALA A 78 -1.84 -10.08 -7.61
CA ALA A 78 -0.88 -9.04 -7.97
C ALA A 78 -1.57 -7.67 -8.02
N LEU A 79 -1.02 -6.70 -7.28
CA LEU A 79 -1.46 -5.31 -7.30
C LEU A 79 -0.26 -4.39 -7.05
N ASP A 80 0.05 -3.56 -8.04
CA ASP A 80 0.94 -2.42 -7.90
C ASP A 80 0.13 -1.12 -7.92
N LEU A 81 0.00 -0.47 -6.77
CA LEU A 81 -0.68 0.81 -6.64
C LEU A 81 0.07 1.97 -7.31
N GLY A 82 1.35 1.80 -7.61
CA GLY A 82 2.16 2.73 -8.41
C GLY A 82 1.96 2.57 -9.93
N SER A 83 1.01 1.73 -10.37
CA SER A 83 0.64 1.58 -11.77
C SER A 83 -0.88 1.57 -11.94
N LEU A 84 -1.45 2.58 -12.59
CA LEU A 84 -2.89 2.64 -12.83
C LEU A 84 -3.38 1.50 -13.74
N LYS A 85 -2.51 1.01 -14.63
CA LYS A 85 -2.77 -0.20 -15.40
C LYS A 85 -2.92 -1.41 -14.49
N SER A 86 -2.00 -1.61 -13.55
CA SER A 86 -2.07 -2.71 -12.58
C SER A 86 -3.34 -2.63 -11.73
N VAL A 87 -3.70 -1.44 -11.24
CA VAL A 87 -4.94 -1.21 -10.48
C VAL A 87 -6.18 -1.62 -11.28
N ARG A 88 -6.25 -1.25 -12.58
CA ARG A 88 -7.37 -1.62 -13.45
C ARG A 88 -7.44 -3.13 -13.70
N THR A 89 -6.30 -3.77 -13.97
CA THR A 89 -6.23 -5.23 -14.16
C THR A 89 -6.68 -5.96 -12.90
N PHE A 90 -6.13 -5.59 -11.74
CA PHE A 90 -6.51 -6.18 -10.46
C PHE A 90 -8.02 -6.04 -10.20
N ALA A 91 -8.58 -4.84 -10.40
CA ALA A 91 -10.01 -4.61 -10.19
C ALA A 91 -10.86 -5.47 -11.14
N ALA A 92 -10.49 -5.55 -12.42
CA ALA A 92 -11.19 -6.39 -13.38
C ALA A 92 -11.15 -7.88 -13.00
N ASP A 93 -9.98 -8.39 -12.63
CA ASP A 93 -9.80 -9.79 -12.23
C ASP A 93 -10.53 -10.10 -10.93
N TYR A 94 -10.49 -9.20 -9.96
CA TYR A 94 -11.20 -9.36 -8.69
C TYR A 94 -12.72 -9.37 -8.90
N LEU A 95 -13.25 -8.47 -9.74
CA LEU A 95 -14.68 -8.42 -10.02
C LEU A 95 -15.19 -9.70 -10.69
N ARG A 96 -14.36 -10.40 -11.47
CA ARG A 96 -14.71 -11.72 -12.05
C ARG A 96 -14.90 -12.82 -11.01
N LEU A 97 -14.31 -12.67 -9.81
CA LEU A 97 -14.49 -13.63 -8.72
C LEU A 97 -15.92 -13.55 -8.12
N ASN A 98 -16.68 -12.49 -8.43
CA ASN A 98 -18.05 -12.26 -7.98
C ASN A 98 -18.24 -12.40 -6.45
N ARG A 99 -17.25 -11.94 -5.67
CA ARG A 99 -17.25 -12.01 -4.20
C ARG A 99 -17.70 -10.68 -3.58
N PRO A 100 -18.26 -10.69 -2.36
CA PRO A 100 -18.39 -9.49 -1.52
C PRO A 100 -17.03 -8.79 -1.36
N CYS A 101 -17.00 -7.52 -0.95
CA CYS A 101 -15.75 -6.75 -0.90
C CYS A 101 -15.72 -5.88 0.37
N THR A 102 -14.57 -5.81 1.03
CA THR A 102 -14.25 -4.91 2.15
C THR A 102 -12.79 -4.47 1.97
N ASN A 103 -12.49 -3.18 1.90
CA ASN A 103 -11.14 -2.72 1.54
C ASN A 103 -10.36 -2.22 2.77
N ASN A 104 -9.10 -2.62 2.94
CA ASN A 104 -8.14 -2.04 3.88
C ASN A 104 -6.78 -1.81 3.21
N ALA A 105 -6.23 -0.61 3.30
CA ALA A 105 -5.09 -0.25 2.46
C ALA A 105 -4.20 0.90 3.02
N GLY A 106 -2.86 0.76 2.96
CA GLY A 106 -1.88 1.83 3.26
C GLY A 106 -0.40 1.41 3.16
N VAL A 107 0.46 2.25 2.58
CA VAL A 107 1.94 2.08 2.44
C VAL A 107 2.66 3.34 2.97
N MET A 108 3.87 3.21 3.54
CA MET A 108 4.66 4.32 4.08
C MET A 108 6.14 4.27 3.67
N MET A 109 6.74 5.45 3.49
CA MET A 109 8.18 5.73 3.40
C MET A 109 8.91 5.09 2.20
N CYS A 110 8.83 5.76 1.04
CA CYS A 110 9.64 5.44 -0.14
C CYS A 110 10.53 6.64 -0.52
N PRO A 111 11.77 6.41 -0.99
CA PRO A 111 12.61 7.47 -1.58
C PRO A 111 11.91 8.09 -2.80
N PHE A 112 12.27 9.33 -3.14
CA PHE A 112 11.68 10.03 -4.29
C PHE A 112 11.92 9.22 -5.57
N MET A 113 10.83 8.83 -6.20
CA MET A 113 10.79 8.15 -7.50
C MET A 113 9.51 8.58 -8.21
N LEU A 114 9.43 8.33 -9.51
CA LEU A 114 8.18 8.47 -10.24
C LEU A 114 7.52 7.09 -10.39
N THR A 115 6.20 7.08 -10.28
CA THR A 115 5.34 5.96 -10.69
C THR A 115 5.41 5.75 -12.21
N ALA A 116 4.90 4.61 -12.69
CA ALA A 116 4.82 4.32 -14.12
C ALA A 116 3.97 5.35 -14.89
N ASP A 117 3.06 6.03 -14.20
CA ASP A 117 2.14 7.03 -14.74
C ASP A 117 2.62 8.48 -14.51
N GLY A 118 3.86 8.67 -14.03
CA GLY A 118 4.49 9.99 -13.91
C GLY A 118 4.16 10.79 -12.64
N TYR A 119 3.44 10.21 -11.68
CA TYR A 119 3.24 10.80 -10.35
C TYR A 119 4.46 10.56 -9.47
N GLU A 120 4.75 11.50 -8.54
CA GLU A 120 5.64 11.22 -7.41
C GLU A 120 5.15 9.96 -6.68
N ASN A 121 6.08 9.06 -6.34
CA ASN A 121 5.78 7.70 -5.92
C ASN A 121 4.89 7.62 -4.67
N GLN A 122 5.06 8.50 -3.68
CA GLN A 122 4.19 8.53 -2.50
C GLN A 122 2.79 9.00 -2.86
N VAL A 123 2.65 10.09 -3.63
CA VAL A 123 1.34 10.59 -4.09
C VAL A 123 0.64 9.56 -4.97
N GLY A 124 1.36 8.99 -5.94
CA GLY A 124 0.85 8.00 -6.87
C GLY A 124 0.38 6.73 -6.16
N THR A 125 1.19 6.17 -5.27
CA THR A 125 0.87 4.93 -4.56
C THR A 125 -0.17 5.15 -3.46
N ASN A 126 0.02 6.15 -2.59
CA ASN A 126 -0.79 6.31 -1.37
C ASN A 126 -2.13 7.01 -1.62
N HIS A 127 -2.23 7.81 -2.69
CA HIS A 127 -3.46 8.54 -3.02
C HIS A 127 -4.05 8.12 -4.36
N VAL A 128 -3.34 8.31 -5.48
CA VAL A 128 -3.93 8.13 -6.82
C VAL A 128 -4.34 6.68 -7.07
N GLY A 129 -3.47 5.71 -6.79
CA GLY A 129 -3.74 4.28 -6.94
C GLY A 129 -4.89 3.82 -6.07
N HIS A 130 -4.93 4.24 -4.80
CA HIS A 130 -6.01 3.91 -3.87
C HIS A 130 -7.35 4.55 -4.26
N PHE A 131 -7.32 5.80 -4.71
CA PHE A 131 -8.50 6.49 -5.21
C PHE A 131 -9.08 5.77 -6.42
N LEU A 132 -8.25 5.42 -7.40
CA LEU A 132 -8.68 4.68 -8.58
C LEU A 132 -9.26 3.30 -8.19
N LEU A 133 -8.53 2.54 -7.36
CA LEU A 133 -8.97 1.23 -6.89
C LEU A 133 -10.35 1.31 -6.22
N THR A 134 -10.52 2.30 -5.33
CA THR A 134 -11.78 2.51 -4.62
C THR A 134 -12.91 2.83 -5.59
N ASN A 135 -12.70 3.74 -6.55
CA ASN A 135 -13.72 4.08 -7.55
C ASN A 135 -14.13 2.89 -8.41
N LEU A 136 -13.19 2.02 -8.79
CA LEU A 136 -13.47 0.83 -9.59
C LEU A 136 -14.28 -0.22 -8.82
N LEU A 137 -14.03 -0.36 -7.52
CA LEU A 137 -14.72 -1.35 -6.67
C LEU A 137 -16.04 -0.82 -6.06
N LEU A 138 -16.22 0.51 -6.01
CA LEU A 138 -17.37 1.15 -5.37
C LEU A 138 -18.74 0.69 -5.91
N PRO A 139 -18.96 0.52 -7.24
CA PRO A 139 -20.22 0.00 -7.75
C PRO A 139 -20.56 -1.39 -7.19
N LYS A 140 -19.57 -2.29 -7.16
CA LYS A 140 -19.76 -3.66 -6.65
C LYS A 140 -20.00 -3.66 -5.14
N LEU A 141 -19.28 -2.82 -4.39
CA LEU A 141 -19.53 -2.63 -2.95
C LEU A 141 -20.97 -2.23 -2.67
N LYS A 142 -21.51 -1.27 -3.42
CA LYS A 142 -22.91 -0.82 -3.30
C LYS A 142 -23.91 -1.91 -3.68
N GLU A 143 -23.63 -2.65 -4.76
CA GLU A 143 -24.46 -3.78 -5.20
C GLU A 143 -24.54 -4.87 -4.12
N THR A 144 -23.39 -5.33 -3.63
CA THR A 144 -23.32 -6.36 -2.57
C THR A 144 -23.96 -5.88 -1.28
N ALA A 145 -23.72 -4.63 -0.87
CA ALA A 145 -24.32 -4.07 0.34
C ALA A 145 -25.85 -4.11 0.28
N LYS A 146 -26.44 -3.74 -0.86
CA LYS A 146 -27.89 -3.81 -1.10
C LYS A 146 -28.39 -5.24 -1.13
N LYS A 147 -27.72 -6.12 -1.89
CA LYS A 147 -28.15 -7.52 -2.09
C LYS A 147 -28.17 -8.31 -0.77
N ASP A 148 -27.12 -8.19 0.01
CA ASP A 148 -26.95 -8.97 1.24
C ASP A 148 -27.50 -8.25 2.47
N ASN A 149 -28.14 -7.07 2.29
CA ASN A 149 -28.59 -6.16 3.34
C ASN A 149 -27.50 -5.94 4.42
N THR A 150 -26.27 -5.67 3.98
CA THR A 150 -25.12 -5.50 4.87
C THR A 150 -24.33 -4.23 4.55
N GLU A 151 -23.58 -3.73 5.52
CA GLU A 151 -22.70 -2.59 5.31
C GLU A 151 -21.41 -2.99 4.59
N ALA A 152 -21.06 -2.23 3.54
CA ALA A 152 -19.74 -2.22 2.93
C ALA A 152 -18.83 -1.20 3.63
N ARG A 153 -17.55 -1.55 3.85
CA ARG A 153 -16.57 -0.66 4.50
C ARG A 153 -15.31 -0.52 3.67
N ILE A 154 -14.81 0.71 3.61
CA ILE A 154 -13.50 1.08 3.05
C ILE A 154 -12.72 1.72 4.19
N VAL A 155 -11.57 1.12 4.52
CA VAL A 155 -10.66 1.60 5.55
C VAL A 155 -9.37 2.06 4.89
N ILE A 156 -9.06 3.34 5.05
CA ILE A 156 -7.82 3.94 4.56
C ILE A 156 -6.90 4.13 5.75
N VAL A 157 -5.76 3.45 5.75
CA VAL A 157 -4.77 3.56 6.82
C VAL A 157 -3.92 4.79 6.56
N SER A 158 -4.20 5.87 7.31
CA SER A 158 -3.40 7.09 7.31
C SER A 158 -2.33 7.04 8.41
N SER A 159 -1.46 8.05 8.45
CA SER A 159 -0.41 8.21 9.46
C SER A 159 -0.49 9.60 10.05
N ALA A 160 -0.20 9.75 11.36
CA ALA A 160 -0.07 11.07 12.00
C ALA A 160 0.98 11.97 11.31
N ALA A 161 1.91 11.40 10.53
CA ALA A 161 2.86 12.14 9.69
C ALA A 161 2.19 13.12 8.71
N HIS A 162 0.92 12.92 8.33
CA HIS A 162 0.18 13.87 7.48
C HIS A 162 0.06 15.28 8.10
N GLN A 163 0.23 15.40 9.43
CA GLN A 163 0.20 16.68 10.15
C GLN A 163 1.53 17.44 10.08
N PHE A 164 2.59 16.83 9.56
CA PHE A 164 3.93 17.40 9.47
C PHE A 164 4.35 17.57 8.00
N PRO A 165 3.65 18.42 7.21
CA PRO A 165 4.07 18.67 5.84
C PRO A 165 5.46 19.33 5.82
N TYR A 166 6.23 19.09 4.76
CA TYR A 166 7.40 19.90 4.49
C TYR A 166 6.98 21.38 4.51
N ARG A 167 7.54 22.16 5.42
CA ARG A 167 7.46 23.61 5.31
C ARG A 167 8.19 23.97 4.03
N VAL A 168 7.45 24.29 2.99
CA VAL A 168 8.02 24.99 1.83
C VAL A 168 8.52 26.31 2.39
N ALA A 169 9.83 26.43 2.57
CA ALA A 169 10.42 27.74 2.81
C ALA A 169 9.97 28.62 1.64
N SER A 170 9.27 29.70 1.94
CA SER A 170 8.83 30.72 1.00
C SER A 170 10.04 31.37 0.33
N ALA A 171 10.65 30.67 -0.63
CA ALA A 171 11.76 31.16 -1.44
C ALA A 171 11.32 31.44 -2.89
N TRP A 172 10.01 31.37 -3.17
CA TRP A 172 9.44 31.96 -4.37
C TRP A 172 8.85 33.32 -4.03
N THR A 173 9.73 34.32 -3.88
CA THR A 173 9.36 35.70 -4.14
C THR A 173 9.58 35.93 -5.63
N PRO A 174 8.54 36.19 -6.44
CA PRO A 174 8.78 36.72 -7.77
C PRO A 174 9.43 38.09 -7.55
N SER A 175 10.70 38.23 -7.96
CA SER A 175 11.38 39.51 -7.92
C SER A 175 10.66 40.44 -8.89
N THR A 176 9.85 41.35 -8.35
CA THR A 176 9.36 42.50 -9.10
C THR A 176 10.60 43.26 -9.59
N PRO A 177 10.83 43.41 -10.91
CA PRO A 177 11.93 44.23 -11.36
C PRO A 177 11.66 45.68 -10.92
N ALA A 178 12.69 46.34 -10.38
CA ALA A 178 12.59 47.77 -10.07
C ALA A 178 12.25 48.55 -11.36
N PRO A 179 11.45 49.63 -11.28
CA PRO A 179 11.12 50.42 -12.47
C PRO A 179 12.41 51.05 -13.02
N GLY A 180 12.76 50.75 -14.27
CA GLY A 180 13.83 51.44 -15.00
C GLY A 180 14.96 50.57 -15.56
N THR A 181 14.95 49.25 -15.38
CA THR A 181 15.94 48.37 -16.02
C THR A 181 15.37 47.70 -17.27
N THR A 182 15.71 48.24 -18.43
CA THR A 182 15.47 47.61 -19.73
C THR A 182 16.25 46.29 -19.80
N PRO A 183 15.65 45.14 -20.13
CA PRO A 183 16.39 43.89 -20.21
C PRO A 183 17.25 43.89 -21.48
N SER A 184 18.57 43.86 -21.32
CA SER A 184 19.47 43.62 -22.44
C SER A 184 19.38 42.15 -22.86
N ARG A 185 19.11 41.94 -24.15
CA ARG A 185 18.96 40.63 -24.78
C ARG A 185 20.32 39.91 -24.78
N ARG A 186 20.58 39.05 -23.80
CA ARG A 186 21.73 38.13 -23.86
C ARG A 186 21.38 36.94 -24.76
N THR A 187 21.94 36.96 -25.96
CA THR A 187 22.15 35.76 -26.78
C THR A 187 23.35 34.99 -26.22
N GLY A 188 23.18 33.73 -25.82
CA GLY A 188 24.26 32.86 -25.35
C GLY A 188 23.80 31.42 -25.17
N SER A 189 24.55 30.49 -25.77
CA SER A 189 24.30 29.08 -26.08
C SER A 189 24.29 28.11 -24.87
N PRO A 190 23.92 26.82 -25.05
CA PRO A 190 23.61 25.89 -23.97
C PRO A 190 24.86 25.18 -23.45
N SER A 191 25.20 25.39 -22.18
CA SER A 191 26.06 24.48 -21.42
C SER A 191 25.94 24.75 -19.92
N SER A 192 25.29 23.85 -19.19
CA SER A 192 25.46 23.72 -17.74
C SER A 192 25.39 22.24 -17.39
N PRO A 193 26.44 21.64 -16.82
CA PRO A 193 26.34 20.34 -16.20
C PRO A 193 25.74 20.46 -14.79
N MET A 194 24.86 19.51 -14.48
CA MET A 194 24.27 19.24 -13.18
C MET A 194 25.29 18.72 -12.16
N CYS A 195 24.98 19.00 -10.88
CA CYS A 195 25.24 18.17 -9.70
C CYS A 195 26.68 18.05 -9.15
N SER A 196 26.95 18.79 -8.07
CA SER A 196 27.96 18.52 -7.04
C SER A 196 27.22 18.59 -5.68
N THR A 197 27.34 17.69 -4.69
CA THR A 197 28.19 16.52 -4.39
C THR A 197 27.50 15.71 -3.27
N PRO A 198 27.86 14.44 -3.03
CA PRO A 198 27.28 13.58 -1.98
C PRO A 198 27.97 13.77 -0.62
N GLY A 199 27.17 13.89 0.46
CA GLY A 199 27.65 13.92 1.84
C GLY A 199 28.13 12.54 2.33
N SER A 200 29.36 12.51 2.82
CA SER A 200 30.08 11.34 3.33
C SER A 200 29.42 10.71 4.57
N TRP A 201 29.09 9.41 4.50
CA TRP A 201 28.89 8.54 5.65
C TRP A 201 30.26 8.22 6.28
N ARG A 202 30.48 8.58 7.54
CA ARG A 202 31.60 8.07 8.34
C ARG A 202 31.09 6.90 9.18
N ASP A 203 31.69 5.75 8.90
CA ASP A 203 31.71 4.52 9.71
C ASP A 203 32.41 4.82 11.05
N ASP A 204 31.71 4.64 12.17
CA ASP A 204 32.30 4.65 13.51
C ASP A 204 32.13 3.27 14.15
N SER A 205 32.95 2.35 13.69
CA SER A 205 33.18 1.06 14.31
C SER A 205 34.61 0.99 14.86
N ARG A 206 34.85 1.62 16.04
CA ARG A 206 35.90 1.23 17.02
C ARG A 206 35.90 2.14 18.25
N ARG A 207 35.25 1.70 19.33
CA ARG A 207 35.65 1.96 20.73
C ARG A 207 34.88 1.02 21.67
N ARG A 208 35.30 -0.25 21.72
CA ARG A 208 35.11 -1.10 22.90
C ARG A 208 36.40 -1.08 23.69
N GLY A 209 36.32 -0.65 24.94
CA GLY A 209 37.40 -0.74 25.91
C GLY A 209 36.91 -0.36 27.30
N GLN A 210 36.93 -1.35 28.19
CA GLN A 210 37.00 -1.25 29.67
C GLN A 210 35.72 -0.85 30.43
N ARG A 211 35.05 -1.87 30.99
CA ARG A 211 35.03 -2.16 32.44
C ARG A 211 34.50 -3.58 32.67
#